data_AF-A0A956D548-F1
#
_entry.id   AF-A0A956D548-F1
#
_cell.length_a   1.000
_cell.length_b   1.000
_cell.length_c   1.000
_cell.angle_alpha   90.00
_cell.angle_beta   90.00
_cell.angle_gamma   90.00
#
_symmetry.space_group_name_H-M   'P 1'
#
loop_
_entity.id
_entity.type
_entity.pdbx_description
1 polymer ?
#
loop_
_entity_poly.entity_id
_entity_poly.type
_entity_poly.pdbx_seq_one_letter_code
_entity_poly.pdbx_strand_id
1 'polypeptide(L)'
;RENTDAIVANIPGLPGRPRWPTMLLAFAIGAAAVVGGVMAWRAATATEVATPTELERVEAALAAGRFDGAPGDDVLTLTAVLASNGAAEDARRLRDEATRRLREAARGTLDRERAREAWTRLLAFVPDDVEALERRAALDAPPDPEPGLHLPSDVRAGDEVTLEVVLGEGTYAEGARFELYRGNRRVARLDAVRAGVERRWLGTTTIRTSGSYEVRFTVGGLEEPVKAPLEVSRASNAPRRSTETPRTTVLRTTPQTTAMEELPPPVVVEDDGIDWTIPANMGGATMTSTPPPDPGAPPPWTG
;
A
#
# COMPACT_ATOMS: atom_id res chain seq x y z
N ARG A 1 63.37 -46.54 -78.84
CA ARG A 1 62.49 -45.86 -77.86
C ARG A 1 62.95 -44.42 -77.81
N GLU A 2 62.39 -43.62 -78.71
CA GLU A 2 62.52 -42.17 -78.76
C GLU A 2 61.51 -41.58 -77.77
N ASN A 3 61.96 -40.72 -76.86
CA ASN A 3 61.48 -39.33 -76.81
C ASN A 3 62.32 -38.57 -75.78
N THR A 4 63.33 -37.92 -76.32
CA THR A 4 64.14 -36.86 -75.74
C THR A 4 63.28 -35.60 -75.54
N ASP A 5 63.48 -34.98 -74.39
CA ASP A 5 63.65 -33.55 -74.14
C ASP A 5 62.81 -32.51 -74.90
N ALA A 6 62.38 -31.57 -74.06
CA ALA A 6 62.09 -30.17 -74.30
C ALA A 6 60.60 -29.80 -74.32
N ILE A 7 60.29 -28.87 -73.42
CA ILE A 7 59.56 -27.60 -73.64
C ILE A 7 58.70 -27.34 -72.41
N VAL A 8 59.33 -26.81 -71.35
CA VAL A 8 58.78 -25.61 -70.72
C VAL A 8 59.91 -24.61 -70.69
N ALA A 9 59.83 -23.70 -71.64
CA ALA A 9 60.75 -22.61 -71.86
C ALA A 9 60.92 -21.79 -70.58
N ASN A 10 62.18 -21.51 -70.28
CA ASN A 10 62.60 -20.42 -69.41
C ASN A 10 62.12 -19.12 -70.07
N ILE A 11 61.06 -18.51 -69.55
CA ILE A 11 60.54 -17.22 -70.05
C ILE A 11 61.59 -16.15 -69.73
N PRO A 12 62.19 -15.49 -70.74
CA PRO A 12 63.18 -14.44 -70.50
C PRO A 12 62.48 -13.23 -69.89
N GLY A 13 62.79 -12.91 -68.63
CA GLY A 13 62.27 -11.73 -67.93
C GLY A 13 61.74 -11.96 -66.51
N LEU A 14 61.55 -13.21 -66.08
CA LEU A 14 61.16 -13.51 -64.70
C LEU A 14 62.39 -13.84 -63.82
N PRO A 15 62.56 -13.14 -62.68
CA PRO A 15 63.66 -13.41 -61.76
C PRO A 15 63.51 -14.81 -61.14
N GLY A 16 64.46 -15.71 -61.44
CA GLY A 16 64.48 -17.12 -61.03
C GLY A 16 64.74 -17.39 -59.54
N ARG A 17 64.36 -16.48 -58.63
CA ARG A 17 64.36 -16.72 -57.18
C ARG A 17 63.03 -16.29 -56.58
N PRO A 18 62.37 -17.13 -55.76
CA PRO A 18 61.14 -16.74 -55.09
C PRO A 18 61.45 -15.55 -54.17
N ARG A 19 60.89 -14.38 -54.48
CA ARG A 19 60.98 -13.15 -53.66
C ARG A 19 60.12 -13.20 -52.40
N TRP A 20 59.75 -14.42 -51.97
CA TRP A 20 58.99 -14.71 -50.77
C TRP A 20 59.55 -14.02 -49.52
N PRO A 21 60.86 -14.08 -49.19
CA PRO A 21 61.35 -13.42 -47.97
C PRO A 21 61.20 -11.89 -48.04
N THR A 22 61.34 -11.30 -49.23
CA THR A 22 61.19 -9.85 -49.42
C THR A 22 59.74 -9.41 -49.37
N MET A 23 58.81 -10.20 -49.92
CA MET A 23 57.37 -9.97 -49.80
C MET A 23 56.88 -10.14 -48.36
N LEU A 24 57.40 -11.14 -47.64
CA LEU A 24 57.03 -11.40 -46.25
C LEU A 24 57.56 -10.30 -45.33
N LEU A 25 58.76 -9.79 -45.59
CA LEU A 25 59.30 -8.60 -44.92
C LEU A 25 58.48 -7.35 -45.23
N ALA A 26 58.12 -7.10 -46.49
CA ALA A 26 57.28 -5.97 -46.88
C ALA A 26 55.87 -6.06 -46.28
N PHE A 27 55.30 -7.26 -46.20
CA PHE A 27 54.02 -7.51 -45.53
C PHE A 27 54.13 -7.30 -44.01
N ALA A 28 55.21 -7.78 -43.38
CA ALA A 28 55.44 -7.56 -41.96
C ALA A 28 55.63 -6.07 -41.63
N ILE A 29 56.35 -5.32 -42.47
CA ILE A 29 56.51 -3.88 -42.34
C ILE A 29 55.18 -3.15 -42.59
N GLY A 30 54.43 -3.54 -43.61
CA GLY A 30 53.11 -2.99 -43.90
C GLY A 30 52.11 -3.27 -42.78
N ALA A 31 52.08 -4.48 -42.24
CA ALA A 31 51.25 -4.87 -41.11
C ALA A 31 51.67 -4.15 -39.83
N ALA A 32 52.97 -4.00 -39.58
CA ALA A 32 53.48 -3.20 -38.46
C ALA A 32 53.15 -1.71 -38.60
N ALA A 33 53.15 -1.17 -39.82
CA ALA A 33 52.76 0.21 -40.08
C ALA A 33 51.24 0.42 -39.92
N VAL A 34 50.42 -0.56 -40.29
CA VAL A 34 48.97 -0.52 -40.07
C VAL A 34 48.65 -0.67 -38.58
N VAL A 35 49.27 -1.61 -37.87
CA VAL A 35 49.08 -1.79 -36.42
C VAL A 35 49.61 -0.57 -35.66
N GLY A 36 50.79 -0.06 -36.02
CA GLY A 36 51.36 1.16 -35.47
C GLY A 36 50.50 2.39 -35.77
N GLY A 37 49.94 2.49 -36.97
CA GLY A 37 49.02 3.55 -37.38
C GLY A 37 47.67 3.49 -36.67
N VAL A 38 47.10 2.29 -36.46
CA VAL A 38 45.87 2.08 -35.69
C VAL A 38 46.09 2.36 -34.20
N MET A 39 47.24 1.97 -33.65
CA MET A 39 47.61 2.29 -32.26
C MET A 39 47.90 3.78 -32.08
N ALA A 40 48.58 4.43 -33.02
CA ALA A 40 48.84 5.87 -32.99
C ALA A 40 47.55 6.67 -33.22
N TRP A 41 46.65 6.20 -34.09
CA TRP A 41 45.33 6.80 -34.26
C TRP A 41 44.47 6.59 -33.01
N ARG A 42 44.50 5.41 -32.37
CA ARG A 42 43.86 5.18 -31.07
C ARG A 42 44.47 6.01 -29.95
N ALA A 43 45.78 6.24 -29.95
CA ALA A 43 46.44 7.11 -28.99
C ALA A 43 46.14 8.61 -29.26
N ALA A 44 46.01 9.01 -30.52
CA ALA A 44 45.66 10.37 -30.93
C ALA A 44 44.16 10.69 -30.80
N THR A 45 43.31 9.66 -30.85
CA THR A 45 41.86 9.76 -30.58
C THR A 45 41.50 9.40 -29.14
N ALA A 46 42.45 8.85 -28.37
CA ALA A 46 42.44 8.91 -26.91
C ALA A 46 42.82 10.33 -26.48
N THR A 47 42.00 11.30 -26.86
CA THR A 47 41.69 12.37 -25.92
C THR A 47 41.28 11.67 -24.64
N GLU A 48 42.01 11.91 -23.53
CA GLU A 48 41.55 11.60 -22.20
C GLU A 48 40.15 12.22 -22.04
N VAL A 49 39.11 11.46 -22.35
CA VAL A 49 37.78 11.75 -21.83
C VAL A 49 37.94 11.47 -20.36
N ALA A 50 38.22 12.52 -19.59
CA ALA A 50 38.26 12.46 -18.14
C ALA A 50 37.00 11.71 -17.71
N THR A 51 37.16 10.49 -17.18
CA THR A 51 36.03 9.77 -16.64
C THR A 51 35.52 10.63 -15.49
N PRO A 52 34.25 11.10 -15.55
CA PRO A 52 33.75 12.02 -14.55
C PRO A 52 33.92 11.39 -13.17
N THR A 53 34.36 12.20 -12.22
CA THR A 53 34.53 11.76 -10.84
C THR A 53 33.19 11.23 -10.30
N GLU A 54 33.21 10.37 -9.28
CA GLU A 54 31.96 9.86 -8.70
C GLU A 54 31.04 10.98 -8.22
N LEU A 55 31.63 12.05 -7.67
CA LEU A 55 30.93 13.27 -7.28
C LEU A 55 30.22 13.92 -8.48
N GLU A 56 30.92 14.14 -9.60
CA GLU A 56 30.34 14.71 -10.81
C GLU A 56 29.20 13.85 -11.38
N ARG A 57 29.32 12.52 -11.28
CA ARG A 57 28.26 11.60 -11.69
C ARG A 57 27.02 11.74 -10.80
N VAL A 58 27.19 11.85 -9.48
CA VAL A 58 26.06 12.08 -8.55
C VAL A 58 25.40 13.42 -8.83
N GLU A 59 26.20 14.48 -9.01
CA GLU A 59 25.69 15.83 -9.27
C GLU A 59 24.94 15.90 -10.61
N ALA A 60 25.46 15.25 -11.66
CA ALA A 60 24.79 15.14 -12.94
C ALA A 60 23.48 14.34 -12.83
N ALA A 61 23.48 13.23 -12.07
CA ALA A 61 22.26 12.45 -11.81
C ALA A 61 21.21 13.28 -11.05
N LEU A 62 21.64 14.07 -10.06
CA LEU A 62 20.78 14.96 -9.27
C LEU A 62 20.21 16.11 -10.12
N ALA A 63 21.03 16.69 -11.01
CA ALA A 63 20.59 17.71 -11.96
C ALA A 63 19.59 17.16 -12.98
N ALA A 64 19.77 15.91 -13.41
CA ALA A 64 18.86 15.18 -14.31
C ALA A 64 17.61 14.62 -13.60
N GLY A 65 17.51 14.72 -12.27
CA GLY A 65 16.39 14.17 -11.50
C GLY A 65 16.34 12.64 -11.46
N ARG A 66 17.48 11.96 -11.66
CA ARG A 66 17.60 10.50 -11.62
C ARG A 66 17.82 10.02 -10.18
N PHE A 67 16.76 10.01 -9.38
CA PHE A 67 16.86 9.73 -7.96
C PHE A 67 17.02 8.23 -7.63
N ASP A 68 16.19 7.37 -8.21
CA ASP A 68 16.07 5.93 -7.88
C ASP A 68 15.91 5.04 -9.14
N GLY A 69 16.65 5.37 -10.20
CA GLY A 69 16.61 4.72 -11.51
C GLY A 69 17.44 3.43 -11.63
N ALA A 70 17.79 3.07 -12.87
CA ALA A 70 18.62 1.89 -13.14
C ALA A 70 19.98 1.98 -12.40
N PRO A 71 20.46 0.86 -11.82
CA PRO A 71 21.63 0.87 -10.95
C PRO A 71 22.87 1.38 -11.70
N GLY A 72 23.60 2.30 -11.06
CA GLY A 72 24.85 2.86 -11.56
C GLY A 72 24.74 4.28 -12.13
N ASP A 73 23.52 4.80 -12.27
CA ASP A 73 23.23 6.11 -12.86
C ASP A 73 22.30 6.99 -12.01
N ASP A 74 21.86 6.47 -10.86
CA ASP A 74 20.93 7.11 -9.94
C ASP A 74 21.64 7.64 -8.68
N VAL A 75 21.07 8.72 -8.13
CA VAL A 75 21.64 9.39 -6.95
C VAL A 75 21.73 8.45 -5.76
N LEU A 76 20.78 7.53 -5.59
CA LEU A 76 20.75 6.62 -4.46
C LEU A 76 21.91 5.61 -4.49
N THR A 77 22.18 4.98 -5.64
CA THR A 77 23.35 4.08 -5.76
C THR A 77 24.67 4.83 -5.74
N LEU A 78 24.77 5.95 -6.45
CA LEU A 78 26.02 6.70 -6.55
C LEU A 78 26.43 7.34 -5.21
N THR A 79 25.47 7.79 -4.38
CA THR A 79 25.78 8.29 -3.03
C THR A 79 26.24 7.19 -2.07
N ALA A 80 25.72 5.96 -2.22
CA ALA A 80 26.18 4.82 -1.43
C ALA A 80 27.63 4.45 -1.79
N VAL A 81 27.98 4.45 -3.08
CA VAL A 81 29.35 4.23 -3.57
C VAL A 81 30.27 5.35 -3.06
N LEU A 82 29.87 6.61 -3.21
CA LEU A 82 30.65 7.76 -2.75
C LEU A 82 30.95 7.71 -1.24
N ALA A 83 29.96 7.31 -0.42
CA ALA A 83 30.14 7.11 1.01
C ALA A 83 31.13 5.98 1.33
N SER A 84 31.10 4.89 0.57
CA SER A 84 32.03 3.75 0.74
C SER A 84 33.48 4.10 0.36
N ASN A 85 33.67 5.08 -0.53
CA ASN A 85 34.97 5.55 -0.99
C ASN A 85 35.56 6.68 -0.11
N GLY A 86 35.01 6.89 1.09
CA GLY A 86 35.55 7.82 2.08
C GLY A 86 35.02 9.25 1.98
N ALA A 87 34.14 9.57 1.02
CA ALA A 87 33.50 10.88 0.86
C ALA A 87 32.10 10.91 1.51
N ALA A 88 32.02 10.47 2.78
CA ALA A 88 30.75 10.32 3.49
C ALA A 88 30.01 11.65 3.72
N GLU A 89 30.72 12.76 3.90
CA GLU A 89 30.10 14.08 4.09
C GLU A 89 29.43 14.59 2.81
N ASP A 90 30.10 14.47 1.66
CA ASP A 90 29.54 14.84 0.36
C ASP A 90 28.34 13.97 0.01
N ALA A 91 28.42 12.65 0.27
CA ALA A 91 27.31 11.74 0.07
C ALA A 91 26.08 12.12 0.91
N ARG A 92 26.26 12.50 2.19
CA ARG A 92 25.17 12.99 3.05
C ARG A 92 24.57 14.28 2.50
N ARG A 93 25.40 15.27 2.17
CA ARG A 93 24.95 16.55 1.60
C ARG A 93 24.12 16.35 0.33
N LEU A 94 24.56 15.48 -0.57
CA LEU A 94 23.86 15.18 -1.83
C LEU A 94 22.56 14.42 -1.58
N ARG A 95 22.53 13.52 -0.59
CA ARG A 95 21.31 12.82 -0.16
C ARG A 95 20.29 13.79 0.46
N ASP A 96 20.75 14.75 1.25
CA ASP A 96 19.90 15.79 1.86
C ASP A 96 19.32 16.75 0.80
N GLU A 97 20.10 17.11 -0.21
CA GLU A 97 19.61 17.88 -1.36
C GLU A 97 18.57 17.08 -2.18
N ALA A 98 18.84 15.79 -2.43
CA ALA A 98 17.91 14.91 -3.13
C ALA A 98 16.57 14.76 -2.40
N THR A 99 16.61 14.51 -1.09
CA THR A 99 15.41 14.39 -0.25
C THR A 99 14.62 15.70 -0.20
N ARG A 100 15.29 16.86 -0.14
CA ARG A 100 14.64 18.17 -0.20
C ARG A 100 13.86 18.36 -1.51
N ARG A 101 14.50 18.09 -2.66
CA ARG A 101 13.85 18.20 -3.97
C ARG A 101 12.67 17.24 -4.13
N LEU A 102 12.79 16.01 -3.62
CA LEU A 102 11.70 15.05 -3.62
C LEU A 102 10.52 15.51 -2.75
N ARG A 103 10.77 16.09 -1.56
CA ARG A 103 9.71 16.68 -0.72
C ARG A 103 9.02 17.86 -1.41
N GLU A 104 9.79 18.75 -2.05
CA GLU A 104 9.24 19.89 -2.79
C GLU A 104 8.37 19.42 -3.97
N ALA A 105 8.83 18.44 -4.75
CA ALA A 105 8.06 17.85 -5.83
C ALA A 105 6.79 17.15 -5.33
N ALA A 106 6.88 16.41 -4.22
CA ALA A 106 5.74 15.69 -3.65
C ALA A 106 4.66 16.63 -3.09
N ARG A 107 5.07 17.76 -2.50
CA ARG A 107 4.15 18.80 -1.98
C ARG A 107 3.59 19.70 -3.08
N GLY A 108 4.33 19.92 -4.16
CA GLY A 108 3.97 20.85 -5.24
C GLY A 108 3.01 20.28 -6.29
N THR A 109 2.72 18.98 -6.26
CA THR A 109 1.83 18.33 -7.23
C THR A 109 0.41 18.13 -6.67
N LEU A 110 -0.60 18.50 -7.46
CA LEU A 110 -2.00 18.17 -7.19
C LEU A 110 -2.41 16.79 -7.73
N ASP A 111 -1.56 16.21 -8.58
CA ASP A 111 -1.76 14.87 -9.13
C ASP A 111 -1.40 13.81 -8.07
N ARG A 112 -2.41 13.03 -7.68
CA ARG A 112 -2.33 11.99 -6.63
C ARG A 112 -1.33 10.90 -6.97
N GLU A 113 -1.23 10.48 -8.23
CA GLU A 113 -0.31 9.43 -8.66
C GLU A 113 1.12 9.93 -8.62
N ARG A 114 1.36 11.14 -9.13
CA ARG A 114 2.69 11.78 -9.04
C ARG A 114 3.11 12.05 -7.61
N ALA A 115 2.18 12.46 -6.73
CA ALA A 115 2.46 12.61 -5.31
C ALA A 115 2.87 11.27 -4.70
N ARG A 116 2.10 10.20 -4.96
CA ARG A 116 2.38 8.85 -4.44
C ARG A 116 3.75 8.36 -4.89
N GLU A 117 4.08 8.51 -6.17
CA GLU A 117 5.41 8.19 -6.68
C GLU A 117 6.49 8.96 -5.94
N ALA A 118 6.38 10.29 -5.84
CA ALA A 118 7.39 11.12 -5.18
C ALA A 118 7.60 10.76 -3.70
N TRP A 119 6.53 10.50 -2.94
CA TRP A 119 6.63 10.01 -1.56
C TRP A 119 7.25 8.61 -1.48
N THR A 120 6.97 7.74 -2.45
CA THR A 120 7.59 6.41 -2.53
C THR A 120 9.10 6.51 -2.82
N ARG A 121 9.51 7.39 -3.75
CA ARG A 121 10.92 7.66 -4.02
C ARG A 121 11.62 8.21 -2.77
N LEU A 122 10.97 9.13 -2.04
CA LEU A 122 11.53 9.68 -0.79
C LEU A 122 11.78 8.59 0.26
N LEU A 123 10.87 7.62 0.41
CA LEU A 123 11.03 6.50 1.34
C LEU A 123 12.19 5.56 0.95
N ALA A 124 12.60 5.52 -0.32
CA ALA A 124 13.83 4.82 -0.71
C ALA A 124 15.09 5.51 -0.15
N PHE A 125 15.06 6.84 -0.04
CA PHE A 125 16.15 7.63 0.53
C PHE A 125 16.12 7.65 2.06
N VAL A 126 14.95 7.75 2.68
CA VAL A 126 14.75 7.82 4.13
C VAL A 126 13.56 6.92 4.50
N PRO A 127 13.81 5.62 4.81
CA PRO A 127 12.74 4.66 5.07
C PRO A 127 11.84 5.01 6.26
N ASP A 128 12.41 5.66 7.28
CA ASP A 128 11.73 6.00 8.53
C ASP A 128 11.15 7.43 8.56
N ASP A 129 11.00 8.06 7.39
CA ASP A 129 10.43 9.41 7.31
C ASP A 129 8.91 9.39 7.63
N VAL A 130 8.56 9.90 8.81
CA VAL A 130 7.19 9.91 9.35
C VAL A 130 6.23 10.64 8.42
N GLU A 131 6.62 11.80 7.88
CA GLU A 131 5.76 12.57 6.98
C GLU A 131 5.50 11.77 5.69
N ALA A 132 6.54 11.18 5.11
CA ALA A 132 6.42 10.40 3.89
C ALA A 132 5.52 9.17 4.08
N LEU A 133 5.63 8.49 5.23
CA LEU A 133 4.77 7.37 5.60
C LEU A 133 3.31 7.80 5.76
N GLU A 134 3.04 8.87 6.50
CA GLU A 134 1.69 9.40 6.71
C GLU A 134 1.05 9.87 5.39
N ARG A 135 1.80 10.62 4.57
CA ARG A 135 1.31 11.13 3.30
C ARG A 135 1.04 10.02 2.29
N ARG A 136 1.92 9.02 2.21
CA ARG A 136 1.68 7.84 1.38
C ARG A 136 0.45 7.08 1.86
N ALA A 137 0.31 6.85 3.18
CA ALA A 137 -0.86 6.20 3.74
C ALA A 137 -2.16 6.96 3.42
N ALA A 138 -2.16 8.29 3.48
CA ALA A 138 -3.30 9.11 3.07
C ALA A 138 -3.61 9.02 1.56
N LEU A 139 -2.58 8.91 0.71
CA LEU A 139 -2.73 8.75 -0.74
C LEU A 139 -3.15 7.32 -1.15
N ASP A 140 -2.91 6.33 -0.30
CA ASP A 140 -3.35 4.95 -0.49
C ASP A 140 -4.70 4.67 0.19
N ALA A 141 -5.13 5.54 1.11
CA ALA A 141 -6.47 5.48 1.70
C ALA A 141 -7.55 5.62 0.62
N PRO A 142 -8.69 4.91 0.75
CA PRO A 142 -9.84 5.14 -0.12
C PRO A 142 -10.22 6.63 -0.11
N PRO A 143 -10.77 7.17 -1.21
CA PRO A 143 -11.33 8.52 -1.17
C PRO A 143 -12.34 8.61 -0.02
N ASP A 144 -12.38 9.76 0.65
CA ASP A 144 -13.38 9.99 1.69
C ASP A 144 -14.78 9.73 1.10
N PRO A 145 -15.63 8.97 1.81
CA PRO A 145 -16.94 8.64 1.31
C PRO A 145 -17.75 9.93 1.04
N GLU A 146 -18.42 9.99 -0.11
CA GLU A 146 -19.23 11.15 -0.48
C GLU A 146 -20.32 11.40 0.57
N PRO A 147 -20.69 12.66 0.85
CA PRO A 147 -21.81 12.95 1.74
C PRO A 147 -23.09 12.28 1.27
N GLY A 148 -23.70 11.47 2.12
CA GLY A 148 -24.88 10.69 1.78
C GLY A 148 -25.12 9.51 2.72
N LEU A 149 -26.25 8.84 2.50
CA LEU A 149 -26.60 7.61 3.19
C LEU A 149 -26.04 6.42 2.39
N HIS A 150 -25.08 5.73 2.96
CA HIS A 150 -24.43 4.55 2.38
C HIS A 150 -25.08 3.30 2.95
N LEU A 151 -25.81 2.60 2.08
CA LEU A 151 -26.53 1.39 2.43
C LEU A 151 -25.86 0.18 1.77
N PRO A 152 -25.76 -0.96 2.46
CA PRO A 152 -25.24 -2.17 1.86
C PRO A 152 -26.17 -2.66 0.73
N SER A 153 -25.56 -3.14 -0.34
CA SER A 153 -26.28 -3.86 -1.40
C SER A 153 -26.64 -5.28 -0.94
N ASP A 154 -27.71 -5.84 -1.51
CA ASP A 154 -28.06 -7.27 -1.38
C ASP A 154 -28.41 -7.76 0.03
N VAL A 155 -28.98 -6.90 0.86
CA VAL A 155 -29.44 -7.25 2.21
C VAL A 155 -30.50 -8.34 2.17
N ARG A 156 -30.39 -9.37 3.01
CA ARG A 156 -31.44 -10.39 3.18
C ARG A 156 -32.12 -10.26 4.53
N ALA A 157 -33.35 -10.75 4.57
CA ALA A 157 -34.09 -10.85 5.82
C ALA A 157 -33.32 -11.75 6.81
N GLY A 158 -33.05 -11.24 8.00
CA GLY A 158 -32.27 -11.91 9.05
C GLY A 158 -30.79 -11.52 9.09
N ASP A 159 -30.27 -10.80 8.10
CA ASP A 159 -28.88 -10.33 8.11
C ASP A 159 -28.69 -9.18 9.11
N GLU A 160 -27.50 -9.13 9.73
CA GLU A 160 -27.04 -7.93 10.43
C GLU A 160 -26.54 -6.91 9.40
N VAL A 161 -27.14 -5.72 9.45
CA VAL A 161 -26.95 -4.65 8.48
C VAL A 161 -26.32 -3.46 9.19
N THR A 162 -25.20 -2.97 8.66
CA THR A 162 -24.61 -1.70 9.10
C THR A 162 -25.11 -0.59 8.18
N LEU A 163 -25.77 0.41 8.77
CA LEU A 163 -26.19 1.63 8.11
C LEU A 163 -25.14 2.69 8.37
N GLU A 164 -24.73 3.39 7.32
CA GLU A 164 -23.72 4.44 7.39
C GLU A 164 -24.27 5.73 6.78
N VAL A 165 -24.03 6.84 7.45
CA VAL A 165 -24.23 8.16 6.86
C VAL A 165 -22.98 8.99 7.04
N VAL A 166 -22.65 9.71 5.98
CA VAL A 166 -21.59 10.71 5.97
C VAL A 166 -22.23 12.04 5.68
N LEU A 167 -22.05 13.01 6.57
CA LEU A 167 -22.61 14.34 6.38
C LEU A 167 -21.55 15.28 5.77
N GLY A 168 -22.04 16.31 5.07
CA GLY A 168 -21.20 17.38 4.57
C GLY A 168 -20.63 18.26 5.70
N GLU A 169 -20.07 19.40 5.33
CA GLU A 169 -19.59 20.35 6.32
C GLU A 169 -20.77 20.94 7.11
N GLY A 170 -20.67 20.92 8.44
CA GLY A 170 -21.72 21.43 9.30
C GLY A 170 -21.46 21.15 10.77
N THR A 171 -22.25 21.80 11.63
CA THR A 171 -22.28 21.53 13.07
C THR A 171 -23.51 20.69 13.38
N TYR A 172 -23.30 19.48 13.88
CA TYR A 172 -24.37 18.52 14.14
C TYR A 172 -24.42 18.17 15.62
N ALA A 173 -25.63 18.27 16.18
CA ALA A 173 -25.90 17.96 17.58
C ALA A 173 -25.73 16.47 17.91
N GLU A 174 -25.71 16.15 19.20
CA GLU A 174 -25.80 14.78 19.69
C GLU A 174 -27.23 14.22 19.53
N GLY A 175 -27.37 12.88 19.58
CA GLY A 175 -28.67 12.22 19.41
C GLY A 175 -29.05 11.90 17.97
N ALA A 176 -28.06 11.63 17.12
CA ALA A 176 -28.26 11.12 15.77
C ALA A 176 -28.96 9.74 15.79
N ARG A 177 -29.86 9.49 14.84
CA ARG A 177 -30.58 8.21 14.74
C ARG A 177 -30.95 7.86 13.31
N PHE A 178 -31.02 6.56 13.04
CA PHE A 178 -31.64 5.99 11.86
C PHE A 178 -33.07 5.57 12.16
N GLU A 179 -33.98 5.88 11.26
CA GLU A 179 -35.37 5.42 11.28
C GLU A 179 -35.64 4.60 10.02
N LEU A 180 -36.18 3.39 10.19
CA LEU A 180 -36.58 2.55 9.07
C LEU A 180 -38.09 2.64 8.90
N TYR A 181 -38.52 2.92 7.67
CA TYR A 181 -39.92 2.98 7.27
C TYR A 181 -40.23 1.87 6.27
N ARG A 182 -41.43 1.32 6.36
CA ARG A 182 -42.01 0.42 5.36
C ARG A 182 -43.33 1.03 4.90
N GLY A 183 -43.36 1.57 3.69
CA GLY A 183 -44.41 2.50 3.28
C GLY A 183 -44.44 3.70 4.23
N ASN A 184 -45.63 4.06 4.74
CA ASN A 184 -45.79 5.20 5.67
C ASN A 184 -45.62 4.84 7.16
N ARG A 185 -45.24 3.59 7.49
CA ARG A 185 -45.13 3.13 8.87
C ARG A 185 -43.66 3.01 9.27
N ARG A 186 -43.27 3.67 10.37
CA ARG A 186 -41.97 3.44 11.01
C ARG A 186 -41.95 2.05 11.65
N VAL A 187 -40.97 1.24 11.27
CA VAL A 187 -40.80 -0.15 11.74
C VAL A 187 -39.67 -0.30 12.75
N ALA A 188 -38.64 0.55 12.69
CA ALA A 188 -37.55 0.53 13.64
C ALA A 188 -36.96 1.94 13.85
N ARG A 189 -36.35 2.13 15.01
CA ARG A 189 -35.55 3.28 15.37
C ARG A 189 -34.24 2.76 15.97
N LEU A 190 -33.13 3.33 15.52
CA LEU A 190 -31.78 2.93 15.88
C LEU A 190 -30.97 4.17 16.23
N ASP A 191 -30.36 4.20 17.40
CA ASP A 191 -29.46 5.29 17.76
C ASP A 191 -28.14 5.14 16.99
N ALA A 192 -27.65 6.25 16.45
CA ALA A 192 -26.47 6.26 15.60
C ALA A 192 -25.24 6.69 16.40
N VAL A 193 -24.15 5.93 16.27
CA VAL A 193 -22.88 6.18 16.94
C VAL A 193 -21.95 6.91 15.99
N ARG A 194 -21.31 7.99 16.47
CA ARG A 194 -20.32 8.73 15.68
C ARG A 194 -19.05 7.89 15.55
N ALA A 195 -18.58 7.68 14.32
CA ALA A 195 -17.42 6.85 14.02
C ALA A 195 -16.22 7.70 13.55
N GLY A 196 -15.16 7.75 14.36
CA GLY A 196 -13.92 8.45 14.01
C GLY A 196 -14.08 9.98 13.96
N VAL A 197 -13.33 10.61 13.05
CA VAL A 197 -13.17 12.08 12.98
C VAL A 197 -14.36 12.72 12.24
N GLU A 198 -15.39 12.96 13.05
CA GLU A 198 -16.38 14.04 13.01
C GLU A 198 -17.57 14.06 12.05
N ARG A 199 -17.61 13.31 10.94
CA ARG A 199 -18.77 13.40 10.00
C ARG A 199 -19.43 12.09 9.61
N ARG A 200 -19.10 11.01 10.31
CA ARG A 200 -19.62 9.67 10.02
C ARG A 200 -20.42 9.15 11.20
N TRP A 201 -21.61 8.63 10.90
CA TRP A 201 -22.44 7.93 11.87
C TRP A 201 -22.75 6.53 11.39
N LEU A 202 -22.71 5.58 12.31
CA LEU A 202 -22.96 4.17 12.07
C LEU A 202 -24.08 3.67 12.98
N GLY A 203 -24.85 2.73 12.48
CA GLY A 203 -25.80 1.98 13.29
C GLY A 203 -25.97 0.57 12.74
N THR A 204 -25.96 -0.43 13.60
CA THR A 204 -26.21 -1.83 13.23
C THR A 204 -27.61 -2.27 13.61
N THR A 205 -28.27 -3.02 12.73
CA THR A 205 -29.61 -3.56 12.99
C THR A 205 -29.86 -4.83 12.18
N THR A 206 -30.81 -5.65 12.63
CA THR A 206 -31.23 -6.86 11.91
C THR A 206 -32.62 -6.68 11.34
N ILE A 207 -32.76 -6.74 10.02
CA ILE A 207 -34.06 -6.58 9.35
C ILE A 207 -34.71 -7.96 9.17
N ARG A 208 -35.79 -8.22 9.90
CA ARG A 208 -36.40 -9.57 9.96
C ARG A 208 -37.32 -9.91 8.79
N THR A 209 -37.81 -8.91 8.05
CA THR A 209 -38.78 -9.12 6.97
C THR A 209 -38.24 -8.62 5.64
N SER A 210 -38.51 -9.35 4.56
CA SER A 210 -38.16 -8.90 3.21
C SER A 210 -39.12 -7.82 2.68
N GLY A 211 -38.63 -7.01 1.75
CA GLY A 211 -39.38 -5.97 1.02
C GLY A 211 -38.61 -4.65 0.94
N SER A 212 -39.29 -3.64 0.42
CA SER A 212 -38.76 -2.28 0.29
C SER A 212 -38.89 -1.50 1.60
N TYR A 213 -37.80 -0.88 2.01
CA TYR A 213 -37.71 0.03 3.15
C TYR A 213 -37.21 1.40 2.70
N GLU A 214 -37.55 2.42 3.46
CA GLU A 214 -36.92 3.74 3.37
C GLU A 214 -36.15 3.97 4.67
N VAL A 215 -34.84 4.16 4.55
CA VAL A 215 -33.98 4.52 5.69
C VAL A 215 -33.89 6.03 5.73
N ARG A 216 -34.18 6.61 6.90
CA ARG A 216 -34.05 8.05 7.15
C ARG A 216 -33.05 8.27 8.26
N PHE A 217 -32.12 9.18 8.05
CA PHE A 217 -31.21 9.64 9.07
C PHE A 217 -31.64 11.03 9.58
N THR A 218 -31.70 11.18 10.90
CA THR A 218 -32.04 12.45 11.54
C THR A 218 -30.99 12.79 12.59
N VAL A 219 -30.52 14.03 12.57
CA VAL A 219 -29.67 14.62 13.61
C VAL A 219 -30.02 16.10 13.74
N GLY A 220 -29.88 16.69 14.93
CA GLY A 220 -30.06 18.13 15.10
C GLY A 220 -29.01 18.90 14.28
N GLY A 221 -29.45 19.91 13.52
CA GLY A 221 -28.61 20.66 12.59
C GLY A 221 -28.84 20.33 11.11
N LEU A 222 -29.62 19.29 10.79
CA LEU A 222 -30.14 19.07 9.44
C LEU A 222 -31.51 19.74 9.26
N GLU A 223 -31.70 20.46 8.15
CA GLU A 223 -33.01 21.01 7.77
C GLU A 223 -33.99 19.89 7.36
N GLU A 224 -33.49 18.91 6.59
CA GLU A 224 -34.26 17.75 6.16
C GLU A 224 -33.52 16.44 6.48
N PRO A 225 -34.24 15.36 6.80
CA PRO A 225 -33.63 14.05 6.98
C PRO A 225 -33.06 13.52 5.67
N VAL A 226 -31.85 12.97 5.73
CA VAL A 226 -31.25 12.25 4.60
C VAL A 226 -31.96 10.91 4.43
N LYS A 227 -32.43 10.59 3.22
CA LYS A 227 -33.22 9.39 2.95
C LYS A 227 -32.58 8.56 1.84
N ALA A 228 -32.65 7.24 1.96
CA ALA A 228 -32.37 6.35 0.83
C ALA A 228 -33.23 5.07 0.90
N PRO A 229 -33.60 4.51 -0.26
CA PRO A 229 -34.32 3.25 -0.31
C PRO A 229 -33.38 2.08 0.02
N LEU A 230 -33.92 1.07 0.70
CA LEU A 230 -33.25 -0.20 0.99
C LEU A 230 -34.14 -1.36 0.57
N GLU A 231 -33.67 -2.17 -0.36
CA GLU A 231 -34.34 -3.40 -0.77
C GLU A 231 -33.80 -4.60 0.02
N VAL A 232 -34.70 -5.31 0.70
CA VAL A 232 -34.35 -6.49 1.50
C VAL A 232 -34.94 -7.73 0.85
N SER A 233 -34.06 -8.60 0.36
CA SER A 233 -34.43 -9.87 -0.26
C SER A 233 -34.91 -10.89 0.76
N ARG A 234 -35.66 -11.90 0.31
CA ARG A 234 -36.03 -13.05 1.16
C ARG A 234 -34.77 -13.77 1.62
N ALA A 235 -34.79 -14.27 2.86
CA ALA A 235 -33.81 -15.24 3.32
C ALA A 235 -33.85 -16.44 2.36
N SER A 236 -32.74 -16.74 1.67
CA SER A 236 -32.63 -17.99 0.93
C SER A 236 -32.11 -19.06 1.87
N ASN A 237 -32.72 -20.24 1.85
CA ASN A 237 -32.22 -21.41 2.58
C ASN A 237 -30.99 -22.04 1.88
N ALA A 238 -30.44 -21.38 0.85
CA ALA A 238 -29.29 -21.89 0.12
C ALA A 238 -28.01 -21.48 0.85
N PRO A 239 -27.14 -22.43 1.25
CA PRO A 239 -25.83 -22.09 1.81
C PRO A 239 -25.04 -21.25 0.80
N ARG A 240 -24.37 -20.19 1.28
CA ARG A 240 -23.55 -19.31 0.45
C ARG A 240 -22.55 -20.14 -0.36
N ARG A 241 -22.33 -19.77 -1.63
CA ARG A 241 -21.15 -20.27 -2.36
C ARG A 241 -19.91 -19.70 -1.64
N SER A 242 -18.92 -20.56 -1.41
CA SER A 242 -17.66 -20.26 -0.73
C SER A 242 -16.81 -19.14 -1.36
N THR A 243 -17.27 -18.53 -2.45
CA THR A 243 -16.65 -17.38 -3.12
C THR A 243 -17.12 -16.03 -2.59
N GLU A 244 -18.06 -16.01 -1.64
CA GLU A 244 -18.56 -14.78 -1.01
C GLU A 244 -17.67 -14.44 0.20
N THR A 245 -16.88 -13.38 0.08
CA THR A 245 -15.92 -12.94 1.10
C THR A 245 -16.66 -12.68 2.42
N PRO A 246 -16.27 -13.31 3.54
CA PRO A 246 -16.88 -13.03 4.83
C PRO A 246 -16.59 -11.57 5.21
N ARG A 247 -17.63 -10.73 5.21
CA ARG A 247 -17.56 -9.37 5.75
C ARG A 247 -17.74 -9.43 7.27
N THR A 248 -16.68 -9.82 7.96
CA THR A 248 -16.52 -9.56 9.39
C THR A 248 -15.74 -8.25 9.51
N THR A 249 -16.43 -7.15 9.80
CA THR A 249 -15.78 -5.94 10.30
C THR A 249 -15.39 -6.24 11.74
N VAL A 250 -14.20 -6.84 11.93
CA VAL A 250 -13.60 -6.90 13.26
C VAL A 250 -13.29 -5.45 13.63
N LEU A 251 -14.00 -4.93 14.63
CA LEU A 251 -13.57 -3.75 15.37
C LEU A 251 -12.19 -4.09 15.94
N ARG A 252 -11.14 -3.60 15.28
CA ARG A 252 -9.77 -3.65 15.76
C ARG A 252 -9.68 -2.70 16.95
N THR A 253 -10.11 -3.16 18.12
CA THR A 253 -9.63 -2.58 19.38
C THR A 253 -8.16 -2.96 19.42
N THR A 254 -7.28 -2.02 19.09
CA THR A 254 -5.85 -2.14 19.38
C THR A 254 -5.71 -2.29 20.89
N PRO A 255 -5.21 -3.43 21.42
CA PRO A 255 -4.56 -3.39 22.71
C PRO A 255 -3.22 -2.65 22.47
N GLN A 256 -2.98 -1.60 23.24
CA GLN A 256 -1.65 -1.03 23.36
C GLN A 256 -0.70 -2.14 23.81
N THR A 257 0.24 -2.52 22.94
CA THR A 257 1.39 -3.34 23.33
C THR A 257 2.28 -2.49 24.23
N THR A 258 2.13 -2.66 25.54
CA THR A 258 3.22 -2.44 26.48
C THR A 258 4.21 -3.59 26.34
N ALA A 259 5.49 -3.25 26.50
CA ALA A 259 6.69 -4.06 26.43
C ALA A 259 6.54 -5.60 26.51
N MET A 260 7.19 -6.25 25.55
CA MET A 260 7.45 -7.68 25.45
C MET A 260 8.42 -8.08 26.59
N GLU A 261 7.92 -8.82 27.59
CA GLU A 261 8.76 -9.62 28.49
C GLU A 261 8.66 -11.09 28.05
N GLU A 262 9.82 -11.69 27.83
CA GLU A 262 10.08 -12.97 27.16
C GLU A 262 9.61 -14.16 28.03
N LEU A 263 8.73 -15.02 27.49
CA LEU A 263 8.30 -16.27 28.14
C LEU A 263 8.81 -17.50 27.33
N PRO A 264 9.37 -18.53 27.99
CA PRO A 264 9.95 -19.71 27.32
C PRO A 264 8.86 -20.69 26.79
N PRO A 265 9.20 -21.63 25.89
CA PRO A 265 8.23 -22.42 25.14
C PRO A 265 7.44 -23.43 26.00
N PRO A 266 6.23 -23.83 25.58
CA PRO A 266 5.30 -24.59 26.40
C PRO A 266 5.69 -26.06 26.55
N VAL A 267 5.62 -26.55 27.79
CA VAL A 267 5.64 -27.97 28.12
C VAL A 267 4.28 -28.59 27.79
N VAL A 268 4.29 -29.66 26.99
CA VAL A 268 3.11 -30.51 26.75
C VAL A 268 2.80 -31.27 28.04
N VAL A 269 1.62 -31.05 28.60
CA VAL A 269 1.07 -31.89 29.67
C VAL A 269 -0.20 -32.55 29.12
N GLU A 270 -0.23 -33.87 29.28
CA GLU A 270 -1.27 -34.78 28.81
C GLU A 270 -2.63 -34.52 29.46
N ASP A 271 -3.65 -34.92 28.70
CA ASP A 271 -5.06 -35.02 28.98
C ASP A 271 -5.36 -35.74 30.31
N ASP A 272 -6.04 -35.05 31.24
CA ASP A 272 -6.75 -35.71 32.33
C ASP A 272 -8.16 -35.11 32.41
N GLY A 273 -9.14 -35.95 32.05
CA GLY A 273 -10.52 -35.59 31.79
C GLY A 273 -11.24 -34.92 32.96
N ILE A 274 -11.95 -33.84 32.66
CA ILE A 274 -12.97 -33.27 33.55
C ILE A 274 -14.27 -33.07 32.75
N ASP A 275 -15.28 -33.79 33.21
CA ASP A 275 -16.65 -33.87 32.73
C ASP A 275 -17.44 -32.59 33.14
N TRP A 276 -18.06 -31.91 32.17
CA TRP A 276 -18.78 -30.65 32.35
C TRP A 276 -20.26 -30.84 32.72
N THR A 277 -20.55 -31.75 33.66
CA THR A 277 -21.92 -31.94 34.15
C THR A 277 -22.18 -31.09 35.39
N ILE A 278 -22.94 -30.00 35.25
CA ILE A 278 -23.36 -29.09 36.34
C ILE A 278 -24.60 -29.65 37.04
N PRO A 279 -24.58 -29.96 38.36
CA PRO A 279 -25.80 -30.21 39.11
C PRO A 279 -26.33 -28.92 39.76
N ALA A 280 -27.62 -28.69 39.56
CA ALA A 280 -28.40 -27.74 40.34
C ALA A 280 -28.64 -28.26 41.76
N ASN A 281 -28.71 -27.31 42.70
CA ASN A 281 -29.56 -27.27 43.90
C ASN A 281 -28.87 -27.39 45.27
N MET A 282 -29.30 -26.46 46.14
CA MET A 282 -29.15 -26.35 47.60
C MET A 282 -27.78 -25.87 48.13
N GLY A 283 -27.65 -24.76 48.86
CA GLY A 283 -28.63 -23.85 49.44
C GLY A 283 -28.10 -23.31 50.77
N GLY A 284 -28.31 -22.01 51.04
CA GLY A 284 -28.38 -21.48 52.40
C GLY A 284 -27.46 -20.31 52.73
N ALA A 285 -27.98 -19.08 52.61
CA ALA A 285 -28.24 -18.22 53.76
C ALA A 285 -28.98 -16.93 53.33
N THR A 286 -30.31 -16.99 53.46
CA THR A 286 -31.24 -15.91 53.89
C THR A 286 -30.86 -14.44 53.68
N MET A 287 -31.64 -13.73 52.83
CA MET A 287 -32.38 -12.53 53.27
C MET A 287 -33.75 -12.46 52.58
N THR A 288 -34.73 -12.10 53.39
CA THR A 288 -36.18 -12.16 53.22
C THR A 288 -36.68 -11.31 52.05
N SER A 289 -37.52 -11.90 51.20
CA SER A 289 -38.24 -11.25 50.11
C SER A 289 -39.47 -10.49 50.62
N THR A 290 -39.60 -9.21 50.25
CA THR A 290 -40.86 -8.46 50.33
C THR A 290 -41.51 -8.45 48.94
N PRO A 291 -42.76 -8.91 48.75
CA PRO A 291 -43.44 -8.84 47.45
C PRO A 291 -43.99 -7.43 47.17
N PRO A 292 -44.22 -7.07 45.88
CA PRO A 292 -44.78 -5.77 45.51
C PRO A 292 -46.28 -5.70 45.89
N PRO A 293 -46.80 -4.52 46.29
CA PRO A 293 -48.23 -4.37 46.59
C PRO A 293 -49.08 -4.21 45.32
N ASP A 294 -50.24 -4.86 45.34
CA ASP A 294 -51.32 -4.80 44.34
C ASP A 294 -52.11 -3.47 44.47
N PRO A 295 -52.75 -2.94 43.40
CA PRO A 295 -53.36 -1.62 43.38
C PRO A 295 -54.84 -1.67 43.79
N GLY A 296 -55.24 -0.88 44.79
CA GLY A 296 -56.67 -0.65 45.05
C GLY A 296 -57.04 -0.04 46.40
N ALA A 297 -57.59 1.18 46.33
CA ALA A 297 -58.49 1.86 47.28
C ALA A 297 -57.88 2.80 48.35
N PRO A 298 -58.60 3.91 48.67
CA PRO A 298 -58.04 5.25 48.93
C PRO A 298 -57.84 5.58 50.43
N PRO A 299 -57.18 6.71 50.78
CA PRO A 299 -56.81 6.97 52.16
C PRO A 299 -58.00 7.49 53.00
N PRO A 300 -58.21 6.98 54.22
CA PRO A 300 -59.00 7.69 55.21
C PRO A 300 -58.10 8.65 55.99
N TRP A 301 -58.43 9.94 55.87
CA TRP A 301 -58.05 11.03 56.75
C TRP A 301 -58.26 10.71 58.25
N THR A 302 -57.39 11.24 59.11
CA THR A 302 -57.67 12.06 60.33
C THR A 302 -56.52 11.95 61.34
N GLY A 303 -56.00 13.11 61.73
CA GLY A 303 -54.97 13.30 62.75
C GLY A 303 -54.24 14.59 62.51
#